data_AF-A0A1S3YYI6-F1
#
_entry.id   AF-A0A1S3YYI6-F1
#
_cell.length_a   1.000
_cell.length_b   1.000
_cell.length_c   1.000
_cell.angle_alpha   90.00
_cell.angle_beta   90.00
_cell.angle_gamma   90.00
#
_symmetry.space_group_name_H-M   'P 1'
#
loop_
_entity.id
_entity.type
_entity.pdbx_description
1 polymer ?
#
loop_
_entity_poly.entity_id
_entity_poly.type
_entity_poly.pdbx_seq_one_letter_code
_entity_poly.pdbx_strand_id
1 'polypeptide(L)'
;MKITICLLSCFFALLFTPTFAIKKSYVVYMGAHSHGKEASSIDFDRVTDSHHEFLGSHLGSIEKAKDAIFYSYTRHINGFAAMLEDEEAAALSKHPGVVSVFLNRGKELHTTRSWNFLGLEHDGKIHESSLWKKAKFGEDIIIGNIDSGVWPESESFSDEGMGPIPSRWKGTCQHGTDASFRCNRYSISISFFSFPFFIFFPFICTALSS
;
A
#
# COMPACT_ATOMS: atom_id res chain seq x y z
N MET A 1 -20.67 59.41 7.15
CA MET A 1 -20.17 58.33 8.02
C MET A 1 -20.75 56.95 7.65
N LYS A 2 -22.07 56.78 7.50
CA LYS A 2 -22.67 55.47 7.15
C LYS A 2 -22.25 54.89 5.79
N ILE A 3 -22.14 55.72 4.75
CA ILE A 3 -21.73 55.29 3.40
C ILE A 3 -20.28 54.82 3.36
N THR A 4 -19.39 55.52 4.07
CA THR A 4 -17.97 55.18 4.16
C THR A 4 -17.75 53.84 4.87
N ILE A 5 -18.55 53.53 5.88
CA ILE A 5 -18.51 52.24 6.61
C ILE A 5 -19.01 51.10 5.70
N CYS A 6 -20.08 51.31 4.91
CA CYS A 6 -20.53 50.32 3.93
C CYS A 6 -19.48 50.07 2.84
N LEU A 7 -18.84 51.12 2.31
CA LEU A 7 -17.80 50.98 1.29
C LEU A 7 -16.57 50.25 1.83
N LEU A 8 -16.14 50.55 3.07
CA LEU A 8 -15.06 49.78 3.73
C LEU A 8 -15.46 48.31 3.97
N SER A 9 -16.72 48.05 4.37
CA SER A 9 -17.24 46.69 4.58
C SER A 9 -17.27 45.87 3.28
N CYS A 10 -17.71 46.47 2.17
CA CYS A 10 -17.70 45.80 0.86
C CYS A 10 -16.27 45.57 0.34
N PHE A 11 -15.35 46.51 0.59
CA PHE A 11 -13.94 46.35 0.21
C PHE A 11 -13.27 45.21 0.99
N PHE A 12 -13.61 45.04 2.29
CA PHE A 12 -13.10 43.95 3.11
C PHE A 12 -13.63 42.58 2.66
N ALA A 13 -14.90 42.49 2.22
CA ALA A 13 -15.48 41.26 1.68
C ALA A 13 -14.85 40.84 0.33
N LEU A 14 -14.39 41.80 -0.48
CA LEU A 14 -13.69 41.55 -1.76
C LEU A 14 -12.24 41.05 -1.57
N LEU A 15 -11.66 41.21 -0.38
CA LEU A 15 -10.33 40.70 -0.05
C LEU A 15 -10.33 39.24 0.40
N PHE A 16 -11.50 38.66 0.72
CA PHE A 16 -11.62 37.24 1.00
C PHE A 16 -11.84 36.47 -0.30
N THR A 17 -10.75 36.04 -0.93
CA THR A 17 -10.86 34.96 -1.93
C THR A 17 -11.37 33.71 -1.22
N PRO A 18 -12.41 33.02 -1.73
CA PRO A 18 -12.79 31.73 -1.19
C PRO A 18 -11.62 30.77 -1.41
N THR A 19 -10.86 30.49 -0.35
CA THR A 19 -9.93 29.37 -0.33
C THR A 19 -10.77 28.11 -0.35
N PHE A 20 -10.96 27.54 -1.53
CA PHE A 20 -11.35 26.14 -1.62
C PHE A 20 -10.23 25.32 -0.99
N ALA A 21 -10.50 24.71 0.15
CA ALA A 21 -9.55 23.84 0.81
C ALA A 21 -9.33 22.62 -0.10
N ILE A 22 -8.09 22.43 -0.52
CA ILE A 22 -7.71 21.36 -1.45
C ILE A 22 -7.57 20.07 -0.64
N LYS A 23 -8.43 19.09 -0.93
CA LYS A 23 -8.31 17.75 -0.36
C LYS A 23 -7.10 17.02 -0.94
N LYS A 24 -6.34 16.36 -0.06
CA LYS A 24 -5.19 15.51 -0.41
C LYS A 24 -5.41 14.11 0.14
N SER A 25 -4.66 13.15 -0.40
CA SER A 25 -4.69 11.78 0.07
C SER A 25 -3.84 11.65 1.35
N TYR A 26 -4.46 11.22 2.44
CA TYR A 26 -3.81 10.99 3.74
C TYR A 26 -4.04 9.55 4.20
N VAL A 27 -3.05 9.00 4.93
CA VAL A 27 -3.18 7.77 5.71
C VAL A 27 -3.30 8.14 7.18
N VAL A 28 -4.36 7.66 7.82
CA VAL A 28 -4.61 7.76 9.26
C VAL A 28 -4.31 6.41 9.87
N TYR A 29 -3.21 6.32 10.62
CA TYR A 29 -2.77 5.09 11.29
C TYR A 29 -3.21 5.09 12.74
N MET A 30 -3.95 4.05 13.14
CA MET A 30 -4.57 3.88 14.46
C MET A 30 -3.93 2.74 15.27
N GLY A 31 -2.83 2.15 14.79
CA GLY A 31 -2.09 1.11 15.50
C GLY A 31 -2.42 -0.31 15.05
N ALA A 32 -2.46 -1.24 16.01
CA ALA A 32 -2.82 -2.63 15.77
C ALA A 32 -4.29 -2.88 16.10
N HIS A 33 -4.90 -3.87 15.43
CA HIS A 33 -6.25 -4.32 15.76
C HIS A 33 -6.27 -5.09 17.07
N SER A 34 -7.40 -5.03 17.78
CA SER A 34 -7.65 -5.86 18.96
C SER A 34 -8.03 -7.30 18.60
N HIS A 35 -8.41 -7.57 17.35
CA HIS A 35 -8.74 -8.91 16.90
C HIS A 35 -7.48 -9.77 16.71
N GLY A 36 -7.58 -11.06 17.04
CA GLY A 36 -6.47 -12.01 16.94
C GLY A 36 -6.12 -12.41 15.50
N LYS A 37 -5.21 -13.38 15.36
CA LYS A 37 -4.78 -13.92 14.05
C LYS A 37 -5.91 -14.62 13.27
N GLU A 38 -7.00 -15.00 13.94
CA GLU A 38 -8.15 -15.70 13.37
C GLU A 38 -9.38 -14.78 13.21
N ALA A 39 -9.16 -13.55 12.74
CA ALA A 39 -10.25 -12.63 12.43
C ALA A 39 -11.08 -13.13 11.23
N SER A 40 -12.40 -13.10 11.37
CA SER A 40 -13.37 -13.47 10.35
C SER A 40 -13.69 -12.31 9.40
N SER A 41 -14.44 -12.58 8.32
CA SER A 41 -14.94 -11.50 7.44
C SER A 41 -15.78 -10.48 8.19
N ILE A 42 -16.61 -10.94 9.14
CA ILE A 42 -17.47 -10.09 9.97
C ILE A 42 -16.62 -9.14 10.82
N ASP A 43 -15.47 -9.59 11.34
CA ASP A 43 -14.57 -8.73 12.10
C ASP A 43 -14.00 -7.61 11.23
N PHE A 44 -13.63 -7.92 9.98
CA PHE A 44 -13.14 -6.91 9.03
C PHE A 44 -14.22 -5.90 8.61
N ASP A 45 -15.47 -6.33 8.48
CA ASP A 45 -16.61 -5.44 8.20
C ASP A 45 -16.85 -4.50 9.38
N ARG A 46 -16.82 -5.01 10.62
CA ARG A 46 -16.95 -4.19 11.84
C ARG A 46 -15.83 -3.17 11.98
N VAL A 47 -14.61 -3.53 11.64
CA VAL A 47 -13.50 -2.58 11.61
C VAL A 47 -13.77 -1.48 10.58
N THR A 48 -14.24 -1.84 9.39
CA THR A 48 -14.58 -0.88 8.33
C THR A 48 -15.67 0.10 8.81
N ASP A 49 -16.72 -0.41 9.46
CA ASP A 49 -17.77 0.43 10.05
C ASP A 49 -17.20 1.38 11.11
N SER A 50 -16.30 0.88 11.98
CA SER A 50 -15.65 1.71 13.00
C SER A 50 -14.81 2.83 12.40
N HIS A 51 -14.17 2.63 11.25
CA HIS A 51 -13.44 3.68 10.55
C HIS A 51 -14.39 4.76 10.03
N HIS A 52 -15.53 4.37 9.44
CA HIS A 52 -16.53 5.31 8.96
C HIS A 52 -17.18 6.10 10.10
N GLU A 53 -17.46 5.45 11.23
CA GLU A 53 -17.96 6.12 12.43
C GLU A 53 -16.93 7.11 12.99
N PHE A 54 -15.66 6.69 13.09
CA PHE A 54 -14.58 7.51 13.60
C PHE A 54 -14.34 8.75 12.72
N LEU A 55 -14.21 8.60 11.41
CA LEU A 55 -14.05 9.77 10.54
C LEU A 55 -15.35 10.59 10.48
N GLY A 56 -16.51 9.93 10.51
CA GLY A 56 -17.81 10.57 10.49
C GLY A 56 -18.04 11.49 11.68
N SER A 57 -17.54 11.12 12.87
CA SER A 57 -17.61 11.98 14.06
C SER A 57 -16.77 13.26 13.92
N HIS A 58 -15.75 13.27 13.07
CA HIS A 58 -14.89 14.43 12.80
C HIS A 58 -15.41 15.28 11.64
N LEU A 59 -15.98 14.66 10.61
CA LEU A 59 -16.54 15.35 9.43
C LEU A 59 -18.01 15.78 9.61
N GLY A 60 -18.66 15.30 10.69
CA GLY A 60 -20.06 15.56 11.02
C GLY A 60 -21.09 14.72 10.25
N SER A 61 -20.67 13.70 9.50
CA SER A 61 -21.55 12.79 8.77
C SER A 61 -20.83 11.50 8.37
N ILE A 62 -21.51 10.37 8.51
CA ILE A 62 -21.01 9.05 8.09
C ILE A 62 -20.92 8.98 6.56
N GLU A 63 -21.85 9.61 5.84
CA GLU A 63 -21.86 9.68 4.38
C GLU A 63 -20.61 10.40 3.87
N LYS A 64 -20.25 11.54 4.47
CA LYS A 64 -18.99 12.23 4.15
C LYS A 64 -17.76 11.37 4.42
N ALA A 65 -17.78 10.57 5.48
CA ALA A 65 -16.69 9.66 5.79
C ALA A 65 -16.57 8.52 4.78
N LYS A 66 -17.69 7.93 4.35
CA LYS A 66 -17.73 6.91 3.29
C LYS A 66 -17.25 7.45 1.95
N ASP A 67 -17.58 8.70 1.62
CA ASP A 67 -17.11 9.35 0.40
C ASP A 67 -15.61 9.70 0.47
N ALA A 68 -15.11 10.05 1.65
CA ALA A 68 -13.71 10.42 1.85
C ALA A 68 -12.77 9.20 1.93
N ILE A 69 -13.19 8.12 2.60
CA ILE A 69 -12.39 6.90 2.79
C ILE A 69 -12.43 6.07 1.52
N PHE A 70 -11.29 5.99 0.84
CA PHE A 70 -11.13 5.14 -0.34
C PHE A 70 -10.46 3.80 -0.03
N TYR A 71 -9.92 3.61 1.19
CA TYR A 71 -9.34 2.35 1.61
C TYR A 71 -9.35 2.19 3.14
N SER A 72 -9.86 1.05 3.64
CA SER A 72 -9.81 0.67 5.06
C SER A 72 -8.80 -0.45 5.26
N TYR A 73 -7.81 -0.23 6.14
CA TYR A 73 -6.86 -1.26 6.54
C TYR A 73 -7.45 -2.07 7.69
N THR A 74 -7.94 -3.28 7.40
CA THR A 74 -8.71 -4.09 8.37
C THR A 74 -7.96 -5.31 8.90
N ARG A 75 -6.80 -5.65 8.33
CA ARG A 75 -6.12 -6.92 8.63
C ARG A 75 -4.95 -6.73 9.59
N HIS A 76 -3.80 -6.32 9.07
CA HIS A 76 -2.55 -6.30 9.84
C HIS A 76 -2.27 -4.96 10.53
N ILE A 77 -2.83 -3.89 10.01
CA ILE A 77 -2.74 -2.54 10.56
C ILE A 77 -4.15 -1.98 10.69
N ASN A 78 -4.38 -1.18 11.73
CA ASN A 78 -5.62 -0.45 11.96
C ASN A 78 -5.49 0.98 11.44
N GLY A 79 -6.47 1.43 10.67
CA GLY A 79 -6.46 2.74 10.04
C GLY A 79 -7.10 2.75 8.66
N PHE A 80 -7.07 3.91 8.00
CA PHE A 80 -7.68 4.11 6.69
C PHE A 80 -6.93 5.15 5.88
N ALA A 81 -7.16 5.15 4.57
CA ALA A 81 -6.70 6.18 3.66
C ALA A 81 -7.91 6.96 3.14
N ALA A 82 -7.83 8.29 3.23
CA ALA A 82 -8.93 9.20 2.94
C ALA A 82 -8.49 10.48 2.23
N MET A 83 -9.42 11.10 1.51
CA MET A 83 -9.26 12.44 0.93
C MET A 83 -9.70 13.50 1.95
N LEU A 84 -8.72 14.20 2.51
CA LEU A 84 -8.92 15.15 3.62
C LEU A 84 -8.26 16.50 3.31
N GLU A 85 -8.82 17.55 3.88
CA GLU A 85 -8.18 18.87 3.97
C GLU A 85 -7.04 18.82 5.00
N ASP A 86 -6.08 19.74 4.89
CA ASP A 86 -4.91 19.75 5.79
C ASP A 86 -5.34 19.98 7.25
N GLU A 87 -6.38 20.79 7.46
CA GLU A 87 -6.98 21.07 8.76
C GLU A 87 -7.68 19.84 9.36
N GLU A 88 -8.42 19.08 8.55
CA GLU A 88 -9.06 17.82 8.96
C GLU A 88 -8.00 16.80 9.38
N ALA A 89 -6.94 16.63 8.58
CA ALA A 89 -5.81 15.75 8.90
C ALA A 89 -5.07 16.18 10.18
N ALA A 90 -4.87 17.48 10.38
CA ALA A 90 -4.24 18.03 11.58
C ALA A 90 -5.12 17.92 12.83
N ALA A 91 -6.46 17.90 12.69
CA ALA A 91 -7.36 17.63 13.78
C ALA A 91 -7.32 16.16 14.20
N LEU A 92 -7.36 15.25 13.22
CA LEU A 92 -7.29 13.80 13.47
C LEU A 92 -5.97 13.39 14.16
N SER A 93 -4.84 14.01 13.80
CA SER A 93 -3.54 13.71 14.40
C SER A 93 -3.42 14.01 15.89
N LYS A 94 -4.35 14.82 16.44
CA LYS A 94 -4.42 15.14 17.88
C LYS A 94 -5.28 14.16 18.67
N HIS A 95 -6.00 13.27 18.00
CA HIS A 95 -6.90 12.33 18.65
C HIS A 95 -6.09 11.20 19.34
N PRO A 96 -6.38 10.83 20.60
CA PRO A 96 -5.59 9.84 21.34
C PRO A 96 -5.62 8.42 20.72
N GLY A 97 -6.66 8.10 19.95
CA GLY A 97 -6.77 6.86 19.18
C GLY A 97 -6.04 6.85 17.84
N VAL A 98 -5.36 7.94 17.47
CA VAL A 98 -4.58 8.06 16.23
C VAL A 98 -3.11 8.10 16.57
N VAL A 99 -2.33 7.18 16.00
CA VAL A 99 -0.89 7.08 16.21
C VAL A 99 -0.16 8.07 15.31
N SER A 100 -0.56 8.17 14.04
CA SER A 100 0.04 9.13 13.10
C SER A 100 -0.87 9.40 11.92
N VAL A 101 -0.82 10.62 11.39
CA VAL A 101 -1.44 10.99 10.10
C VAL A 101 -0.35 11.50 9.17
N PHE A 102 -0.28 10.96 7.96
CA PHE A 102 0.73 11.37 6.99
C PHE A 102 0.19 11.35 5.56
N LEU A 103 0.79 12.16 4.70
CA LEU A 103 0.40 12.26 3.31
C LEU A 103 0.66 10.93 2.57
N ASN A 104 -0.35 10.42 1.88
CA ASN A 104 -0.22 9.24 1.05
C ASN A 104 0.59 9.61 -0.20
N ARG A 105 1.82 9.09 -0.32
CA ARG A 105 2.74 9.39 -1.41
C ARG A 105 3.25 8.11 -2.04
N GLY A 106 3.28 8.07 -3.36
CA GLY A 106 3.99 7.06 -4.13
C GLY A 106 5.47 7.13 -3.80
N LYS A 107 6.10 5.96 -3.79
CA LYS A 107 7.54 5.85 -3.62
C LYS A 107 8.20 5.82 -4.98
N GLU A 108 9.33 6.50 -5.11
CA GLU A 108 10.19 6.39 -6.29
C GLU A 108 10.97 5.08 -6.22
N LEU A 109 11.20 4.46 -7.38
CA LEU A 109 11.99 3.23 -7.47
C LEU A 109 13.45 3.55 -7.17
N HIS A 110 13.98 2.95 -6.11
CA HIS A 110 15.39 3.04 -5.76
C HIS A 110 16.10 1.76 -6.18
N THR A 111 16.65 1.68 -7.40
CA THR A 111 17.55 0.59 -7.76
C THR A 111 18.79 1.09 -8.51
N THR A 112 19.96 0.88 -7.91
CA THR A 112 21.25 0.87 -8.62
C THR A 112 22.03 -0.37 -8.15
N ARG A 113 22.03 -1.41 -9.00
CA ARG A 113 22.93 -2.59 -9.08
C ARG A 113 23.70 -3.03 -7.80
N SER A 114 23.38 -4.21 -7.25
CA SER A 114 23.91 -4.66 -5.94
C SER A 114 24.70 -5.98 -5.88
N TRP A 115 24.80 -6.77 -6.96
CA TRP A 115 25.34 -8.15 -6.83
C TRP A 115 26.80 -8.20 -6.36
N ASN A 116 27.68 -7.37 -6.95
CA ASN A 116 29.09 -7.27 -6.54
C ASN A 116 29.24 -6.72 -5.11
N PHE A 117 28.35 -5.82 -4.69
CA PHE A 117 28.35 -5.25 -3.34
C PHE A 117 28.06 -6.31 -2.26
N LEU A 118 27.23 -7.31 -2.58
CA LEU A 118 26.86 -8.37 -1.65
C LEU A 118 27.86 -9.55 -1.64
N GLY A 119 28.89 -9.54 -2.48
CA GLY A 119 29.93 -10.59 -2.53
C GLY A 119 29.36 -11.99 -2.82
N LEU A 120 28.23 -12.06 -3.54
CA LEU A 120 27.51 -13.31 -3.82
C LEU A 120 28.20 -14.14 -4.91
N GLU A 121 28.98 -13.48 -5.76
CA GLU A 121 29.69 -14.04 -6.91
C GLU A 121 30.99 -13.24 -7.15
N HIS A 122 32.01 -13.92 -7.66
CA HIS A 122 33.27 -13.30 -8.09
C HIS A 122 33.73 -13.95 -9.40
N ASP A 123 33.90 -13.15 -10.44
CA ASP A 123 34.37 -13.56 -11.78
C ASP A 123 33.57 -14.72 -12.41
N GLY A 124 32.25 -14.66 -12.30
CA GLY A 124 31.29 -15.66 -12.78
C GLY A 124 31.21 -16.92 -11.93
N LYS A 125 31.89 -16.97 -10.77
CA LYS A 125 31.97 -18.16 -9.91
C LYS A 125 31.34 -17.95 -8.54
N ILE A 126 30.55 -18.94 -8.13
CA ILE A 126 29.90 -18.99 -6.82
C ILE A 126 30.79 -19.78 -5.88
N HIS A 127 31.46 -19.09 -4.95
CA HIS A 127 32.33 -19.75 -3.97
C HIS A 127 31.50 -20.60 -2.98
N GLU A 128 32.07 -21.68 -2.45
CA GLU A 128 31.39 -22.55 -1.49
C GLU A 128 30.98 -21.82 -0.20
N SER A 129 31.76 -20.82 0.19
CA SER A 129 31.45 -19.99 1.36
C SER A 129 30.43 -18.89 1.10
N SER A 130 29.92 -18.75 -0.14
CA SER A 130 28.96 -17.70 -0.52
C SER A 130 27.64 -17.88 0.22
N LEU A 131 26.91 -16.77 0.40
CA LEU A 131 25.59 -16.80 1.02
C LEU A 131 24.60 -17.63 0.20
N TRP A 132 24.74 -17.68 -1.13
CA TRP A 132 23.91 -18.53 -1.97
C TRP A 132 24.09 -20.02 -1.64
N LYS A 133 25.32 -20.52 -1.55
CA LYS A 133 25.54 -21.93 -1.16
C LYS A 133 25.07 -22.22 0.26
N LYS A 134 25.34 -21.32 1.21
CA LYS A 134 24.89 -21.46 2.61
C LYS A 134 23.37 -21.43 2.77
N ALA A 135 22.68 -20.61 1.97
CA ALA A 135 21.23 -20.52 1.95
C ALA A 135 20.58 -21.54 0.99
N LYS A 136 21.35 -22.48 0.45
CA LYS A 136 20.88 -23.45 -0.57
C LYS A 136 20.15 -22.78 -1.74
N PHE A 137 20.67 -21.65 -2.20
CA PHE A 137 20.09 -20.82 -3.25
C PHE A 137 18.66 -20.32 -2.96
N GLY A 138 18.24 -20.35 -1.70
CA GLY A 138 16.88 -20.00 -1.30
C GLY A 138 15.88 -21.14 -1.42
N GLU A 139 16.32 -22.41 -1.46
CA GLU A 139 15.43 -23.59 -1.43
C GLU A 139 14.34 -23.45 -0.35
N ASP A 140 13.09 -23.68 -0.76
CA ASP A 140 11.85 -23.55 0.03
C ASP A 140 11.56 -22.15 0.60
N ILE A 141 12.21 -21.11 0.07
CA ILE A 141 11.94 -19.71 0.39
C ILE A 141 10.95 -19.12 -0.61
N ILE A 142 10.00 -18.34 -0.09
CA ILE A 142 9.07 -17.56 -0.90
C ILE A 142 9.46 -16.10 -0.72
N ILE A 143 9.79 -15.43 -1.82
CA ILE A 143 10.18 -14.02 -1.84
C ILE A 143 9.02 -13.23 -2.46
N GLY A 144 8.56 -12.20 -1.76
CA GLY A 144 7.57 -11.26 -2.28
C GLY A 144 8.24 -10.00 -2.79
N ASN A 145 8.04 -9.69 -4.06
CA ASN A 145 8.58 -8.53 -4.75
C ASN A 145 7.43 -7.54 -5.04
N ILE A 146 7.50 -6.34 -4.47
CA ILE A 146 6.64 -5.21 -4.84
C ILE A 146 7.45 -4.34 -5.81
N ASP A 147 7.16 -4.42 -7.11
CA ASP A 147 7.84 -3.65 -8.14
C ASP A 147 6.82 -3.16 -9.18
N SER A 148 7.31 -2.55 -10.24
CA SER A 148 6.60 -2.08 -11.44
C SER A 148 6.13 -3.20 -12.37
N GLY A 149 6.73 -4.40 -12.29
CA GLY A 149 6.38 -5.48 -13.19
C GLY A 149 7.40 -6.60 -13.26
N VAL A 150 7.08 -7.56 -14.11
CA VAL A 150 7.96 -8.63 -14.54
C VAL A 150 7.68 -8.92 -16.02
N TRP A 151 8.69 -9.44 -16.73
CA TRP A 151 8.54 -10.05 -18.05
C TRP A 151 8.45 -11.57 -17.88
N PRO A 152 7.24 -12.12 -17.66
CA PRO A 152 7.07 -13.54 -17.35
C PRO A 152 7.47 -14.48 -18.48
N GLU A 153 7.57 -13.98 -19.71
CA GLU A 153 8.07 -14.69 -20.88
C GLU A 153 9.59 -14.87 -20.89
N SER A 154 10.33 -14.17 -20.02
CA SER A 154 11.78 -14.32 -19.95
C SER A 154 12.15 -15.69 -19.39
N GLU A 155 13.17 -16.31 -19.99
CA GLU A 155 13.74 -17.59 -19.56
C GLU A 155 14.20 -17.59 -18.10
N SER A 156 14.49 -16.41 -17.53
CA SER A 156 14.83 -16.24 -16.11
C SER A 156 13.70 -16.65 -15.16
N PHE A 157 12.45 -16.71 -15.65
CA PHE A 157 11.26 -17.13 -14.92
C PHE A 157 10.78 -18.54 -15.32
N SER A 158 11.61 -19.31 -16.04
CA SER A 158 11.33 -20.72 -16.33
C SER A 158 11.17 -21.52 -15.04
N ASP A 159 10.21 -22.45 -15.02
CA ASP A 159 10.00 -23.35 -13.90
C ASP A 159 10.60 -24.76 -14.13
N GLU A 160 11.43 -24.89 -15.18
CA GLU A 160 12.18 -26.11 -15.44
C GLU A 160 13.11 -26.44 -14.27
N GLY A 161 13.06 -27.69 -13.81
CA GLY A 161 13.82 -28.13 -12.63
C GLY A 161 13.23 -27.71 -11.28
N MET A 162 12.13 -26.94 -11.24
CA MET A 162 11.52 -26.50 -9.98
C MET A 162 10.61 -27.58 -9.37
N GLY A 163 10.72 -27.73 -8.04
CA GLY A 163 9.84 -28.57 -7.22
C GLY A 163 8.39 -28.09 -7.17
N PRO A 164 7.50 -28.83 -6.47
CA PRO A 164 6.10 -28.43 -6.32
C PRO A 164 5.97 -27.11 -5.53
N ILE A 165 4.89 -26.36 -5.78
CA ILE A 165 4.58 -25.15 -5.00
C ILE A 165 4.45 -25.52 -3.52
N PRO A 166 5.14 -24.83 -2.59
CA PRO A 166 5.09 -25.14 -1.18
C PRO A 166 3.64 -25.18 -0.66
N SER A 167 3.26 -26.26 0.04
CA SER A 167 1.88 -26.47 0.54
C SER A 167 1.41 -25.39 1.52
N ARG A 168 2.34 -24.69 2.16
CA ARG A 168 2.08 -23.53 3.04
C ARG A 168 1.66 -22.27 2.29
N TRP A 169 1.83 -22.22 0.96
CA TRP A 169 1.47 -21.08 0.14
C TRP A 169 -0.04 -20.93 0.03
N LYS A 170 -0.55 -19.69 0.21
CA LYS A 170 -1.98 -19.37 0.20
C LYS A 170 -2.35 -18.19 -0.71
N GLY A 171 -1.40 -17.68 -1.48
CA GLY A 171 -1.67 -16.56 -2.38
C GLY A 171 -2.28 -17.00 -3.70
N THR A 172 -2.79 -16.03 -4.45
CA THR A 172 -3.57 -16.25 -5.66
C THR A 172 -2.85 -15.69 -6.88
N CYS A 173 -3.00 -16.34 -8.03
CA CYS A 173 -2.55 -15.78 -9.30
C CYS A 173 -3.66 -14.92 -9.94
N GLN A 174 -3.45 -13.61 -10.05
CA GLN A 174 -4.37 -12.70 -10.74
C GLN A 174 -3.95 -12.46 -12.19
N HIS A 175 -4.89 -12.34 -13.12
CA HIS A 175 -4.58 -12.19 -14.56
C HIS A 175 -4.32 -10.75 -15.02
N GLY A 176 -4.31 -9.76 -14.12
CA GLY A 176 -4.00 -8.36 -14.48
C GLY A 176 -4.76 -7.86 -15.72
N THR A 177 -4.07 -7.15 -16.60
CA THR A 177 -4.59 -6.70 -17.91
C THR A 177 -4.36 -7.72 -19.02
N ASP A 178 -3.50 -8.71 -18.81
CA ASP A 178 -3.17 -9.74 -19.79
C ASP A 178 -3.81 -11.09 -19.42
N ALA A 179 -4.94 -11.38 -20.07
CA ALA A 179 -5.69 -12.62 -19.86
C ALA A 179 -4.90 -13.89 -20.23
N SER A 180 -3.78 -13.77 -20.96
CA SER A 180 -2.92 -14.90 -21.32
C SER A 180 -1.91 -15.25 -20.23
N PHE A 181 -1.62 -14.33 -19.32
CA PHE A 181 -0.66 -14.55 -18.23
C PHE A 181 -1.07 -15.73 -17.36
N ARG A 182 -0.13 -16.61 -17.01
CA ARG A 182 -0.34 -17.73 -16.08
C ARG A 182 0.85 -17.80 -15.13
N CYS A 183 0.57 -17.95 -13.84
CA CYS A 183 1.59 -18.31 -12.86
C CYS A 183 2.13 -19.71 -13.15
N ASN A 184 3.41 -19.93 -12.85
CA ASN A 184 4.09 -21.22 -12.96
C ASN A 184 4.68 -21.61 -11.59
N ARG A 185 5.52 -22.66 -11.51
CA ARG A 185 6.11 -23.05 -10.21
C ARG A 185 7.20 -22.09 -9.72
N TYR A 186 7.70 -21.20 -10.57
CA TYR A 186 8.62 -20.12 -10.18
C TYR A 186 7.86 -18.90 -9.64
N SER A 187 7.00 -18.29 -10.46
CA SER A 187 6.14 -17.16 -10.11
C SER A 187 4.78 -17.68 -9.64
N ILE A 188 4.71 -18.08 -8.38
CA ILE A 188 3.56 -18.80 -7.81
C ILE A 188 2.33 -17.92 -7.54
N SER A 189 2.49 -16.61 -7.54
CA SER A 189 1.38 -15.66 -7.43
C SER A 189 1.71 -14.29 -7.98
N ILE A 190 0.66 -13.59 -8.40
CA ILE A 190 0.71 -12.17 -8.68
C ILE A 190 -0.56 -11.51 -8.14
N SER A 191 -0.42 -10.34 -7.58
CA SER A 191 -1.53 -9.49 -7.15
C SER A 191 -1.28 -8.06 -7.58
N PHE A 192 -2.29 -7.40 -8.11
CA PHE A 192 -2.16 -6.01 -8.55
C PHE A 192 -2.75 -5.09 -7.49
N PHE A 193 -1.97 -4.11 -7.05
CA PHE A 193 -2.44 -3.08 -6.13
C PHE A 193 -2.73 -1.80 -6.89
N SER A 194 -3.99 -1.38 -6.87
CA SER A 194 -4.46 -0.09 -7.39
C SER A 194 -4.70 0.85 -6.22
N PHE A 195 -4.09 2.03 -6.25
CA PHE A 195 -4.47 3.13 -5.36
C PHE A 195 -5.08 4.24 -6.22
N PRO A 196 -6.11 4.96 -5.75
CA PRO A 196 -6.85 5.93 -6.57
C PRO A 196 -6.00 7.09 -7.12
N PHE A 197 -4.73 7.20 -6.71
CA PHE A 197 -3.80 8.23 -7.16
C PHE A 197 -2.42 7.71 -7.59
N PHE A 198 -2.18 6.38 -7.61
CA PHE A 198 -0.88 5.81 -7.96
C PHE A 198 -0.97 4.64 -8.92
N ILE A 199 0.13 4.49 -9.67
CA ILE A 199 0.44 3.47 -10.67
C ILE A 199 0.14 2.06 -10.13
N PHE A 200 -0.33 1.16 -11.00
CA PHE A 200 -0.45 -0.26 -10.71
C PHE A 200 0.92 -0.84 -10.36
N PHE A 201 1.11 -1.24 -9.11
CA PHE A 201 2.28 -2.00 -8.70
C PHE A 201 1.89 -3.47 -8.59
N PRO A 202 2.38 -4.34 -9.49
CA PRO A 202 2.28 -5.77 -9.28
C PRO A 202 3.14 -6.20 -8.08
N PHE A 203 2.50 -6.94 -7.19
CA PHE A 203 3.17 -7.75 -6.19
C PHE A 203 3.28 -9.16 -6.70
N ILE A 204 4.51 -9.61 -6.91
CA ILE A 204 4.81 -10.93 -7.44
C ILE A 204 5.50 -11.71 -6.34
N CYS A 205 5.03 -12.93 -6.07
CA CYS A 205 5.76 -13.83 -5.20
C CYS A 205 6.42 -14.93 -6.04
N THR A 206 7.71 -15.08 -5.83
CA THR A 206 8.52 -16.15 -6.41
C THR A 206 8.78 -17.21 -5.36
N ALA A 207 8.54 -18.48 -5.72
CA ALA A 207 9.07 -19.61 -4.98
C ALA A 207 10.46 -19.91 -5.52
N LEU A 208 11.43 -20.05 -4.63
CA LEU A 208 12.70 -20.68 -4.92
C LEU A 208 12.61 -22.09 -4.36
N SER A 209 12.33 -23.08 -5.21
CA SER A 209 12.28 -24.50 -4.83
C SER A 209 13.06 -25.27 -5.88
N SER A 210 14.30 -25.63 -5.54
CA SER A 210 15.20 -26.45 -6.35
C SER A 210 15.07 -27.91 -5.96
#